data_AF-W2D2J1-F1
#
_entry.id   AF-W2D2J1-F1
#
_cell.length_a   1.000
_cell.length_b   1.000
_cell.length_c   1.000
_cell.angle_alpha   90.00
_cell.angle_beta   90.00
_cell.angle_gamma   90.00
#
_symmetry.space_group_name_H-M   'P 1'
#
loop_
_entity.id
_entity.type
_entity.pdbx_description
1 polymer ?
#
loop_
_entity_poly.entity_id
_entity_poly.type
_entity_poly.pdbx_seq_one_letter_code
_entity_poly.pdbx_strand_id
1 'polypeptide(L)'
;MAQHLAHLLISLFGAKKKYQVKMIFKVLKMFFLRKKFSYPIVWGGCDCLLLTESVMSTFCTYCGVFAASELFVEFAIPTALILSTRKIITSDDIRLSCIAQLYMVNEAAFCEKYRYSLTSLLEDYPKDVFFIHPIKLSKWIK
;
A
#
# COMPACT_ATOMS: atom_id res chain seq x y z
N MET A 1 -4.79 -12.57 -7.21
CA MET A 1 -6.24 -12.82 -6.95
C MET A 1 -6.54 -14.23 -6.44
N ALA A 2 -6.07 -15.29 -7.10
CA ALA A 2 -6.32 -16.67 -6.66
C ALA A 2 -5.81 -17.00 -5.25
N GLN A 3 -4.60 -16.53 -4.89
CA GLN A 3 -4.01 -16.74 -3.56
C GLN A 3 -4.77 -16.01 -2.43
N HIS A 4 -5.31 -14.83 -2.72
CA HIS A 4 -6.11 -14.05 -1.76
C HIS A 4 -7.48 -14.69 -1.50
N LEU A 5 -8.09 -15.27 -2.55
CA LEU A 5 -9.33 -16.02 -2.45
C LEU A 5 -9.14 -17.34 -1.70
N ALA A 6 -8.01 -18.03 -1.93
CA ALA A 6 -7.63 -19.25 -1.22
C ALA A 6 -7.40 -19.00 0.28
N HIS A 7 -6.69 -17.92 0.65
CA HIS A 7 -6.55 -17.54 2.05
C HIS A 7 -7.88 -17.17 2.71
N LEU A 8 -8.79 -16.51 1.98
CA LEU A 8 -10.13 -16.20 2.48
C LEU A 8 -10.94 -17.47 2.76
N LEU A 9 -10.87 -18.45 1.85
CA LEU A 9 -11.52 -19.75 1.97
C LEU A 9 -10.93 -20.60 3.10
N ILE A 10 -9.61 -20.58 3.30
CA ILE A 10 -8.95 -21.28 4.42
C ILE A 10 -9.33 -20.62 5.76
N SER A 11 -9.47 -19.28 5.79
CA SER A 11 -9.87 -18.55 7.01
C SER A 11 -11.32 -18.80 7.46
N LEU A 12 -12.19 -19.23 6.53
CA LEU A 12 -13.59 -19.58 6.78
C LEU A 12 -13.76 -20.87 7.60
N PHE A 13 -12.75 -21.75 7.62
CA PHE A 13 -12.75 -22.98 8.41
C PHE A 13 -12.28 -22.79 9.87
N GLY A 14 -11.88 -21.57 10.26
CA GLY A 14 -11.44 -21.23 11.63
C GLY A 14 -12.57 -20.75 12.56
N ALA A 15 -12.40 -20.98 13.88
CA ALA A 15 -13.41 -20.81 14.94
C ALA A 15 -13.98 -19.38 15.19
N LYS A 16 -13.66 -18.38 14.35
CA LYS A 16 -14.20 -17.00 14.44
C LYS A 16 -15.34 -16.75 13.43
N LYS A 17 -16.30 -17.68 13.36
CA LYS A 17 -17.38 -17.72 12.34
C LYS A 17 -18.19 -16.42 12.20
N LYS A 18 -18.61 -15.78 13.30
CA LYS A 18 -19.57 -14.66 13.24
C LYS A 18 -18.97 -13.36 12.66
N TYR A 19 -17.71 -13.07 12.96
CA TYR A 19 -17.03 -11.86 12.47
C TYR A 19 -16.59 -12.02 11.00
N GLN A 20 -16.09 -13.21 10.64
CA GLN A 20 -15.68 -13.54 9.27
C GLN A 20 -16.86 -13.50 8.30
N VAL A 21 -18.00 -14.09 8.68
CA VAL A 21 -19.22 -14.05 7.86
C VAL A 21 -19.74 -12.61 7.68
N LYS A 22 -19.76 -11.79 8.74
CA LYS A 22 -20.13 -10.37 8.61
C LYS A 22 -19.19 -9.61 7.67
N MET A 23 -17.89 -9.88 7.72
CA MET A 23 -16.90 -9.25 6.84
C MET A 23 -17.14 -9.65 5.39
N ILE A 24 -17.38 -10.93 5.11
CA ILE A 24 -17.69 -11.46 3.78
C ILE A 24 -18.97 -10.81 3.22
N PHE A 25 -20.05 -10.75 4.01
CA PHE A 25 -21.27 -10.04 3.59
C PHE A 25 -21.02 -8.56 3.32
N LYS A 26 -20.18 -7.89 4.11
CA LYS A 26 -19.82 -6.49 3.91
C LYS A 26 -19.01 -6.31 2.62
N VAL A 27 -18.04 -7.19 2.34
CA VAL A 27 -17.24 -7.20 1.11
C VAL A 27 -18.10 -7.46 -0.11
N LEU A 28 -18.98 -8.47 -0.07
CA LEU A 28 -19.95 -8.74 -1.13
C LEU A 28 -20.89 -7.54 -1.35
N LYS A 29 -21.43 -6.96 -0.28
CA LYS A 29 -22.27 -5.77 -0.35
C LYS A 29 -21.50 -4.59 -0.97
N MET A 30 -20.26 -4.35 -0.58
CA MET A 30 -19.41 -3.32 -1.18
C MET A 30 -19.10 -3.60 -2.65
N PHE A 31 -18.92 -4.87 -3.02
CA PHE A 31 -18.70 -5.29 -4.40
C PHE A 31 -19.94 -5.03 -5.28
N PHE A 32 -21.13 -5.34 -4.79
CA PHE A 32 -22.39 -5.05 -5.50
C PHE A 32 -22.76 -3.56 -5.48
N LEU A 33 -22.40 -2.83 -4.43
CA LEU A 33 -22.60 -1.38 -4.32
C LEU A 33 -21.46 -0.57 -4.98
N ARG A 34 -20.56 -1.23 -5.70
CA ARG A 34 -19.42 -0.58 -6.34
C ARG A 34 -19.92 0.34 -7.44
N LYS A 35 -20.17 1.61 -7.10
CA LYS A 35 -20.47 2.65 -8.09
C LYS A 35 -19.26 2.77 -9.02
N LYS A 36 -19.50 2.60 -10.31
CA LYS A 36 -18.51 2.94 -11.33
C LYS A 36 -18.45 4.46 -11.36
N PHE A 37 -17.34 5.03 -10.91
CA PHE A 37 -17.07 6.42 -11.13
C PHE A 37 -16.65 6.60 -12.58
N SER A 38 -17.15 7.65 -13.22
CA SER A 38 -16.64 8.06 -14.53
C SER A 38 -15.19 8.49 -14.37
N TYR A 39 -14.38 8.18 -15.38
CA TYR A 39 -13.04 8.75 -15.52
C TYR A 39 -13.13 10.28 -15.34
N PRO A 40 -12.24 10.93 -14.56
CA PRO A 40 -10.91 10.46 -14.14
C PRO A 40 -10.77 9.93 -12.70
N ILE A 41 -11.87 9.68 -11.97
CA ILE A 41 -11.76 9.30 -10.54
C ILE A 41 -11.22 7.88 -10.39
N VAL A 42 -10.10 7.73 -9.67
CA VAL A 42 -9.44 6.44 -9.39
C VAL A 42 -9.36 6.20 -7.89
N TRP A 43 -9.53 4.95 -7.48
CA TRP A 43 -9.41 4.51 -6.08
C TRP A 43 -8.07 3.81 -5.84
N GLY A 44 -7.45 4.09 -4.70
CA GLY A 44 -6.22 3.43 -4.25
C GLY A 44 -5.79 3.91 -2.87
N GLY A 45 -5.11 3.03 -2.14
CA GLY A 45 -4.46 3.38 -0.87
C GLY A 45 -2.96 3.58 -1.06
N CYS A 46 -2.40 4.57 -0.38
CA CYS A 46 -0.95 4.74 -0.27
C CYS A 46 -0.57 5.20 1.14
N ASP A 47 0.34 4.48 1.78
CA ASP A 47 0.91 4.88 3.08
C ASP A 47 2.09 5.86 2.89
N CYS A 48 2.77 5.76 1.74
CA CYS A 48 3.87 6.61 1.33
C CYS A 48 3.75 6.92 -0.17
N LEU A 49 4.08 8.15 -0.56
CA LEU A 49 4.05 8.61 -1.95
C LEU A 49 5.38 9.30 -2.28
N LEU A 50 6.04 8.85 -3.34
CA LEU A 50 7.27 9.43 -3.84
C LEU A 50 6.99 10.16 -5.16
N LEU A 51 7.33 11.45 -5.22
CA LEU A 51 7.06 12.32 -6.37
C LEU A 51 8.37 12.94 -6.85
N THR A 52 8.52 13.05 -8.17
CA THR A 52 9.59 13.87 -8.75
C THR A 52 9.26 15.35 -8.56
N GLU A 53 10.29 16.18 -8.44
CA GLU A 53 10.16 17.64 -8.30
C GLU A 53 9.23 18.25 -9.36
N SER A 54 9.37 17.80 -10.61
CA SER A 54 8.57 18.27 -11.75
C SER A 54 7.06 18.01 -11.64
N VAL A 55 6.64 17.02 -10.83
CA VAL A 55 5.24 16.61 -10.65
C VAL A 55 4.63 17.27 -9.41
N MET A 56 5.47 17.62 -8.42
CA MET A 56 5.05 18.05 -7.09
C MET A 56 4.06 19.23 -7.13
N SER A 57 4.37 20.28 -7.89
CA SER A 57 3.52 21.48 -7.93
C SER A 57 2.11 21.16 -8.43
N THR A 58 1.99 20.46 -9.57
CA THR A 58 0.71 20.09 -10.17
C THR A 58 -0.08 19.16 -9.25
N PHE A 59 0.61 18.21 -8.61
CA PHE A 59 0.01 17.30 -7.64
C PHE A 59 -0.59 18.04 -6.45
N CYS A 60 0.16 18.96 -5.84
CA CYS A 60 -0.34 19.77 -4.73
C CYS A 60 -1.54 20.62 -5.14
N THR A 61 -1.57 21.19 -6.35
CA THR A 61 -2.72 21.93 -6.87
C THR A 61 -3.97 21.06 -6.93
N TYR A 62 -3.89 19.86 -7.50
CA TYR A 62 -5.05 18.95 -7.55
C TYR A 62 -5.47 18.48 -6.16
N CYS A 63 -4.53 18.18 -5.26
CA CYS A 63 -4.84 17.86 -3.87
C CYS A 63 -5.61 19.00 -3.19
N GLY A 64 -5.23 20.26 -3.42
CA GLY A 64 -5.94 21.43 -2.89
C GLY A 64 -7.36 21.54 -3.44
N VAL A 65 -7.55 21.35 -4.75
CA VAL A 65 -8.88 21.35 -5.39
C VAL A 65 -9.77 20.23 -4.83
N PHE A 66 -9.22 19.02 -4.67
CA PHE A 66 -9.96 17.88 -4.14
C PHE A 66 -10.27 18.01 -2.66
N ALA A 67 -9.37 18.61 -1.87
CA ALA A 67 -9.63 18.95 -0.48
C ALA A 67 -10.78 19.97 -0.38
N ALA A 68 -10.77 21.02 -1.21
CA ALA A 68 -11.86 22.00 -1.28
C ALA A 68 -13.20 21.40 -1.75
N SER A 69 -13.15 20.29 -2.50
CA SER A 69 -14.33 19.54 -2.97
C SER A 69 -14.74 18.41 -2.02
N GLU A 70 -14.10 18.28 -0.85
CA GLU A 70 -14.33 17.22 0.13
C GLU A 70 -14.22 15.80 -0.44
N LEU A 71 -13.38 15.61 -1.46
CA LEU A 71 -13.17 14.29 -2.05
C LEU A 71 -12.36 13.42 -1.09
N PHE A 72 -12.88 12.23 -0.80
CA PHE A 72 -12.24 11.29 0.12
C PHE A 72 -10.82 10.91 -0.35
N VAL A 73 -9.87 10.83 0.59
CA VAL A 73 -8.43 10.75 0.33
C VAL A 73 -8.01 9.57 -0.56
N GLU A 74 -8.65 8.40 -0.40
CA GLU A 74 -8.39 7.20 -1.23
C GLU A 74 -8.84 7.36 -2.69
N PHE A 75 -9.60 8.42 -3.00
CA PHE A 75 -9.91 8.83 -4.36
C PHE A 75 -9.09 10.06 -4.77
N ALA A 76 -8.96 11.04 -3.87
CA ALA A 76 -8.30 12.30 -4.15
C ALA A 76 -6.82 12.12 -4.50
N ILE A 77 -6.04 11.39 -3.69
CA ILE A 77 -4.59 11.24 -3.90
C ILE A 77 -4.28 10.46 -5.19
N PRO A 78 -4.85 9.27 -5.45
CA PRO A 78 -4.57 8.53 -6.67
C PRO A 78 -5.00 9.29 -7.94
N THR A 79 -6.15 9.97 -7.87
CA THR A 79 -6.63 10.81 -8.98
C THR A 79 -5.69 11.98 -9.22
N ALA A 80 -5.25 12.68 -8.17
CA ALA A 80 -4.30 13.79 -8.29
C ALA A 80 -2.98 13.31 -8.89
N LEU A 81 -2.46 12.16 -8.46
CA LEU A 81 -1.23 11.57 -8.99
C LEU A 81 -1.34 11.34 -10.51
N ILE A 82 -2.38 10.63 -10.95
CA ILE A 82 -2.58 10.29 -12.37
C ILE A 82 -2.74 11.55 -13.23
N LEU A 83 -3.41 12.58 -12.72
CA LEU A 83 -3.57 13.84 -13.44
C LEU A 83 -2.29 14.69 -13.48
N SER A 84 -1.36 14.48 -12.55
CA SER A 84 -0.16 15.30 -12.40
C SER A 84 1.06 14.77 -13.15
N THR A 85 1.07 13.49 -13.51
CA THR A 85 2.19 12.87 -14.20
C THR A 85 1.77 12.20 -15.50
N ARG A 86 2.69 12.17 -16.47
CA ARG A 86 2.51 11.41 -17.71
C ARG A 86 2.92 9.95 -17.56
N LYS A 87 3.77 9.63 -16.59
CA LYS A 87 4.33 8.30 -16.38
C LYS A 87 4.39 7.99 -14.89
N ILE A 88 3.82 6.86 -14.52
CA ILE A 88 3.97 6.25 -13.20
C ILE A 88 4.96 5.11 -13.35
N ILE A 89 5.99 5.09 -12.51
CA ILE A 89 7.01 4.06 -12.46
C ILE A 89 6.61 3.06 -11.38
N THR A 90 6.62 1.78 -11.71
CA THR A 90 6.28 0.68 -10.79
C THR A 90 7.52 -0.11 -10.38
N SER A 91 7.39 -1.03 -9.40
CA SER A 91 8.47 -1.93 -8.98
C SER A 91 9.08 -2.71 -10.15
N ASP A 92 8.26 -3.06 -11.14
CA ASP A 92 8.67 -3.85 -12.30
C ASP A 92 9.59 -3.04 -13.24
N ASP A 93 9.40 -1.71 -13.29
CA ASP A 93 10.25 -0.81 -14.08
C ASP A 93 11.63 -0.61 -13.44
N ILE A 94 11.69 -0.50 -12.12
CA ILE A 94 12.95 -0.27 -11.37
C ILE A 94 13.77 -1.53 -11.14
N ARG A 95 13.18 -2.72 -11.33
CA ARG A 95 13.80 -4.04 -11.07
C ARG A 95 14.37 -4.18 -9.65
N LEU A 96 13.70 -3.54 -8.69
CA LEU A 96 14.02 -3.60 -7.27
C LEU A 96 12.78 -4.06 -6.51
N SER A 97 13.00 -4.82 -5.44
CA SER A 97 11.92 -5.36 -4.63
C SER A 97 11.41 -4.33 -3.60
N CYS A 98 10.12 -4.45 -3.24
CA CYS A 98 9.50 -3.66 -2.18
C CYS A 98 8.99 -4.61 -1.08
N ILE A 99 9.53 -4.48 0.13
CA ILE A 99 9.09 -5.25 1.29
C ILE A 99 7.99 -4.45 1.99
N ALA A 100 6.76 -4.54 1.48
CA ALA A 100 5.61 -3.86 2.05
C ALA A 100 5.24 -4.44 3.44
N GLN A 101 5.46 -5.74 3.65
CA GLN A 101 5.18 -6.44 4.91
C GLN A 101 6.28 -7.48 5.16
N LEU A 102 6.80 -7.57 6.40
CA LEU A 102 7.95 -8.43 6.70
C LEU A 102 7.71 -9.93 6.47
N TYR A 103 6.47 -10.42 6.51
CA TYR A 103 6.18 -11.83 6.18
C TYR A 103 6.36 -12.16 4.68
N MET A 104 6.49 -11.15 3.81
CA MET A 104 6.83 -11.37 2.40
C MET A 104 8.25 -11.93 2.24
N VAL A 105 9.06 -11.82 3.30
CA VAL A 105 10.35 -12.47 3.45
C VAL A 105 10.32 -13.38 4.66
N ASN A 106 11.39 -14.15 4.88
CA ASN A 106 11.56 -14.85 6.15
C ASN A 106 11.81 -13.82 7.27
N GLU A 107 10.74 -13.37 7.92
CA GLU A 107 10.77 -12.32 8.93
C GLU A 107 11.80 -12.60 10.02
N ALA A 108 11.82 -13.83 10.58
CA ALA A 108 12.75 -14.19 11.64
C ALA A 108 14.21 -14.05 11.18
N ALA A 109 14.57 -14.64 10.04
CA ALA A 109 15.92 -14.55 9.49
C ALA A 109 16.31 -13.09 9.15
N PHE A 110 15.37 -12.31 8.62
CA PHE A 110 15.59 -10.91 8.30
C PHE A 110 15.83 -10.07 9.57
N CYS A 111 15.02 -10.26 10.60
CA CYS A 111 15.18 -9.55 11.89
C CYS A 111 16.50 -9.89 12.56
N GLU A 112 16.86 -11.18 12.61
CA GLU A 112 18.12 -11.65 13.21
C GLU A 112 19.34 -11.12 12.44
N LYS A 113 19.30 -11.06 11.09
CA LYS A 113 20.39 -10.50 10.27
C LYS A 113 20.80 -9.10 10.76
N TYR A 114 19.82 -8.25 11.06
CA TYR A 114 20.05 -6.87 11.51
C TYR A 114 20.00 -6.70 13.02
N ARG A 115 19.92 -7.79 13.80
CA ARG A 115 19.88 -7.79 15.27
C ARG A 115 18.77 -6.88 15.83
N TYR A 116 17.64 -6.80 15.14
CA TYR A 116 16.52 -5.90 15.50
C TYR A 116 16.94 -4.44 15.69
N SER A 117 17.93 -3.97 14.92
CA SER A 117 18.45 -2.60 14.99
C SER A 117 18.25 -1.87 13.67
N LEU A 118 17.63 -0.69 13.72
CA LEU A 118 17.47 0.16 12.54
C LEU A 118 18.84 0.61 12.02
N THR A 119 19.78 0.93 12.91
CA THR A 119 21.14 1.34 12.54
C THR A 119 21.83 0.25 11.72
N SER A 120 21.79 -1.00 12.17
CA SER A 120 22.39 -2.13 11.44
C SER A 120 21.77 -2.32 10.06
N LEU A 121 20.46 -2.08 9.92
CA LEU A 121 19.76 -2.15 8.63
C LEU A 121 20.17 -1.01 7.69
N LEU A 122 20.37 0.21 8.22
CA LEU A 122 20.78 1.36 7.41
C LEU A 122 22.24 1.25 6.96
N GLU A 123 23.11 0.67 7.78
CA GLU A 123 24.52 0.44 7.46
C GLU A 123 24.73 -0.69 6.41
N ASP A 124 23.90 -1.74 6.43
CA ASP A 124 23.93 -2.86 5.47
C ASP A 124 22.59 -3.01 4.72
N TYR A 125 22.11 -1.93 4.12
CA TYR A 125 20.82 -1.95 3.43
C TYR A 125 20.86 -2.85 2.17
N PRO A 126 19.87 -3.74 1.94
CA PRO A 126 19.89 -4.62 0.78
C PRO A 126 19.92 -3.87 -0.55
N LYS A 127 20.85 -4.24 -1.43
CA LYS A 127 21.07 -3.53 -2.72
C LYS A 127 19.94 -3.73 -3.73
N ASP A 128 19.16 -4.79 -3.58
CA ASP A 128 18.06 -5.21 -4.46
C ASP A 128 16.67 -4.85 -3.89
N VAL A 129 16.62 -4.08 -2.81
CA VAL A 129 15.39 -3.61 -2.17
C VAL A 129 15.29 -2.10 -2.34
N PHE A 130 14.19 -1.63 -2.92
CA PHE A 130 13.91 -0.19 -3.03
C PHE A 130 13.34 0.38 -1.73
N PHE A 131 12.41 -0.34 -1.11
CA PHE A 131 11.67 0.15 0.04
C PHE A 131 11.29 -0.96 1.01
N ILE A 132 11.37 -0.67 2.30
CA ILE A 132 10.87 -1.52 3.39
C ILE A 132 9.87 -0.69 4.19
N HIS A 133 8.65 -1.20 4.37
CA HIS A 133 7.61 -0.45 5.06
C HIS A 133 7.94 -0.21 6.55
N PRO A 134 7.91 1.04 7.04
CA PRO A 134 8.48 1.41 8.33
C PRO A 134 7.68 0.90 9.54
N ILE A 135 6.40 0.56 9.38
CA ILE A 135 5.49 0.27 10.51
C ILE A 135 5.96 -0.89 11.41
N LYS A 136 6.76 -1.82 10.87
CA LYS A 136 7.33 -2.94 11.63
C LYS A 136 8.74 -2.63 12.16
N LEU A 137 9.47 -1.75 11.49
CA LEU A 137 10.81 -1.30 11.89
C LEU A 137 10.79 -0.30 13.05
N SER A 138 9.63 0.32 13.34
CA SER A 138 9.46 1.22 14.49
C SER A 138 9.85 0.57 15.83
N LYS A 139 9.78 -0.77 15.93
CA LYS A 139 10.21 -1.53 17.11
C LYS A 139 11.73 -1.62 17.28
N TRP A 140 12.48 -1.30 16.24
CA TRP A 140 13.94 -1.40 16.18
C TRP A 140 14.63 -0.07 16.48
N ILE A 141 13.83 0.99 16.73
CA ILE A 141 14.30 2.28 17.19
C ILE A 141 14.41 2.18 18.71
N LYS A 142 15.64 2.00 19.20
CA LYS A 142 16.01 2.13 20.61
C LYS A 142 16.94 3.32 20.76
#